data_AF-O04169-F1
#
_entry.id   AF-O04169-F1
#
_cell.length_a   1.000
_cell.length_b   1.000
_cell.length_c   1.000
_cell.angle_alpha   90.00
_cell.angle_beta   90.00
_cell.angle_gamma   90.00
#
_symmetry.space_group_name_H-M   'P 1'
#
loop_
_entity.id
_entity.type
_entity.pdbx_description
1 polymer ?
#
loop_
_entity_poly.entity_id
_entity_poly.type
_entity_poly.pdbx_seq_one_letter_code
_entity_poly.pdbx_strand_id
1 'polypeptide(L)'
;RGRGGRGNGGHQNGRGNGQTGATTSQHGRGNGQTNDRAHCYAFPGRSEAEASDAVITGNLLVCDCMASVLFDPRSTFSYISSSFDNGLNLHCEFLDMPIRVSTPVGESVVAEKVYRSCVVNFVGSNTYVDLV
;
A
#
# COMPACT_ATOMS: atom_id res chain seq x y z
N ARG A 1 7.86 -11.85 -85.04
CA ARG A 1 7.40 -11.10 -83.85
C ARG A 1 6.93 -12.13 -82.82
N GLY A 2 7.65 -12.26 -81.70
CA GLY A 2 7.33 -13.09 -80.53
C GLY A 2 7.17 -14.60 -80.72
N ARG A 3 8.26 -15.38 -80.57
CA ARG A 3 8.25 -16.84 -80.39
C ARG A 3 8.37 -17.19 -78.91
N GLY A 4 7.74 -18.29 -78.49
CA GLY A 4 8.08 -19.09 -77.30
C GLY A 4 6.95 -19.12 -76.26
N GLY A 5 6.51 -20.24 -75.71
CA GLY A 5 6.99 -21.61 -75.76
C GLY A 5 6.02 -22.54 -75.00
N ARG A 6 6.15 -23.84 -75.29
CA ARG A 6 5.33 -25.00 -74.88
C ARG A 6 5.39 -25.35 -73.38
N GLY A 7 4.42 -26.15 -72.92
CA GLY A 7 4.58 -27.13 -71.83
C GLY A 7 3.38 -27.16 -70.89
N ASN A 8 2.33 -27.92 -71.19
CA ASN A 8 2.08 -29.33 -70.83
C ASN A 8 2.03 -29.61 -69.32
N GLY A 9 0.88 -30.12 -68.90
CA GLY A 9 0.52 -30.44 -67.53
C GLY A 9 1.34 -31.59 -66.95
N GLY A 10 1.50 -31.52 -65.63
CA GLY A 10 2.11 -32.55 -64.82
C GLY A 10 1.48 -32.56 -63.43
N HIS A 11 1.04 -33.75 -63.04
CA HIS A 11 0.44 -34.14 -61.77
C HIS A 11 1.23 -33.67 -60.53
N GLN A 12 0.54 -33.48 -59.39
CA GLN A 12 0.92 -34.14 -58.13
C GLN A 12 -0.10 -33.98 -56.98
N ASN A 13 -0.18 -35.07 -56.21
CA ASN A 13 -0.95 -35.32 -55.00
C ASN A 13 -0.58 -34.37 -53.84
N GLY A 14 -1.54 -34.12 -52.94
CA GLY A 14 -1.27 -33.60 -51.60
C GLY A 14 -2.53 -33.63 -50.72
N ARG A 15 -2.63 -34.63 -49.84
CA ARG A 15 -3.71 -34.88 -48.88
C ARG A 15 -3.60 -33.98 -47.63
N GLY A 16 -4.75 -33.65 -47.00
CA GLY A 16 -4.86 -33.24 -45.59
C GLY A 16 -5.87 -32.09 -45.37
N ASN A 17 -7.13 -32.34 -44.96
CA ASN A 17 -7.62 -32.41 -43.56
C ASN A 17 -7.47 -31.07 -42.82
N GLY A 18 -8.45 -30.33 -42.29
CA GLY A 18 -9.90 -30.48 -42.10
C GLY A 18 -10.34 -29.30 -41.19
N GLN A 19 -11.18 -28.41 -41.73
CA GLN A 19 -12.15 -27.49 -41.11
C GLN A 19 -11.73 -26.58 -39.92
N THR A 20 -11.52 -25.29 -40.23
CA THR A 20 -11.79 -24.13 -39.37
C THR A 20 -13.14 -23.52 -39.75
N GLY A 21 -14.01 -23.25 -38.76
CA GLY A 21 -15.32 -22.64 -38.98
C GLY A 21 -15.58 -21.55 -37.94
N ALA A 22 -15.37 -20.30 -38.33
CA ALA A 22 -15.76 -19.10 -37.59
C ALA A 22 -17.08 -18.56 -38.16
N THR A 23 -18.01 -18.13 -37.31
CA THR A 23 -19.03 -17.13 -37.67
C THR A 23 -19.48 -16.30 -36.48
N THR A 24 -19.28 -15.00 -36.65
CA THR A 24 -19.78 -13.78 -35.99
C THR A 24 -21.26 -13.77 -35.58
N SER A 25 -21.59 -13.07 -34.47
CA SER A 25 -22.71 -12.11 -34.38
C SER A 25 -22.57 -11.22 -33.14
N GLN A 26 -22.69 -9.92 -33.37
CA GLN A 26 -22.50 -8.78 -32.47
C GLN A 26 -23.89 -8.20 -32.15
N HIS A 27 -24.17 -7.78 -30.90
CA HIS A 27 -24.92 -6.56 -30.49
C HIS A 27 -25.59 -6.71 -29.11
N GLY A 28 -25.38 -5.71 -28.24
CA GLY A 28 -26.12 -5.55 -26.98
C GLY A 28 -25.50 -4.51 -26.06
N ARG A 29 -25.50 -3.24 -26.46
CA ARG A 29 -25.12 -2.10 -25.59
C ARG A 29 -26.24 -1.87 -24.57
N GLY A 30 -25.95 -2.09 -23.29
CA GLY A 30 -26.80 -1.70 -22.15
C GLY A 30 -26.06 -0.66 -21.30
N ASN A 31 -26.52 0.59 -21.38
CA ASN A 31 -26.08 1.71 -20.57
C ASN A 31 -26.65 1.54 -19.15
N GLY A 32 -25.79 1.25 -18.16
CA GLY A 32 -26.16 1.13 -16.76
C GLY A 32 -25.12 1.79 -15.88
N GLN A 33 -25.35 3.06 -15.55
CA GLN A 33 -24.63 3.75 -14.47
C GLN A 33 -24.89 3.03 -13.15
N THR A 34 -23.85 2.43 -12.57
CA THR A 34 -23.75 2.27 -11.11
C THR A 34 -22.35 2.70 -10.74
N ASN A 35 -22.27 3.79 -9.99
CA ASN A 35 -21.05 4.42 -9.53
C ASN A 35 -20.57 3.73 -8.25
N ASP A 36 -20.37 2.41 -8.31
CA ASP A 36 -19.84 1.65 -7.19
C ASP A 36 -18.43 1.17 -7.57
N ARG A 37 -17.52 2.14 -7.55
CA ARG A 37 -16.09 1.88 -7.69
C ARG A 37 -15.66 1.13 -6.43
N ALA A 38 -15.80 -0.20 -6.42
CA ALA A 38 -15.21 -1.05 -5.41
C ALA A 38 -13.69 -0.79 -5.43
N HIS A 39 -13.21 -0.05 -4.44
CA HIS A 39 -11.79 0.16 -4.22
C HIS A 39 -11.23 -1.12 -3.61
N CYS A 40 -10.91 -2.09 -4.46
CA CYS A 40 -10.13 -3.25 -4.06
C CYS A 40 -8.68 -2.79 -3.87
N TYR A 41 -8.29 -2.48 -2.63
CA TYR A 41 -6.88 -2.33 -2.28
C TYR A 41 -6.28 -3.74 -2.18
N ALA A 42 -5.60 -4.17 -3.24
CA ALA A 42 -4.75 -5.35 -3.14
C ALA A 42 -3.58 -5.01 -2.22
N PHE A 43 -3.32 -5.85 -1.22
CA PHE A 43 -2.11 -5.75 -0.41
C PHE A 43 -0.90 -5.82 -1.36
N PRO A 44 -0.02 -4.81 -1.40
CA PRO A 44 1.22 -4.94 -2.16
C PRO A 44 1.94 -6.16 -1.62
N GLY A 45 2.40 -7.04 -2.52
CA GLY A 45 3.15 -8.21 -2.12
C GLY A 45 4.34 -7.81 -1.24
N ARG A 46 4.83 -8.74 -0.43
CA ARG A 46 5.91 -8.51 0.55
C ARG A 46 7.05 -7.64 0.01
N SER A 47 7.41 -7.76 -1.27
CA SER A 47 8.51 -6.97 -1.85
C SER A 47 8.25 -5.47 -2.07
N GLU A 48 6.99 -5.03 -2.17
CA GLU A 48 6.62 -3.63 -2.46
C GLU A 48 6.21 -2.89 -1.18
N ALA A 49 5.71 -3.61 -0.18
CA ALA A 49 5.55 -3.10 1.18
C ALA A 49 6.90 -2.82 1.87
N GLU A 50 7.92 -3.64 1.62
CA GLU A 50 9.27 -3.49 2.21
C GLU A 50 10.08 -2.33 1.58
N ALA A 51 9.58 -1.69 0.52
CA ALA A 51 10.23 -0.59 -0.19
C ALA A 51 9.50 0.75 -0.08
N SER A 52 8.37 0.81 0.62
CA SER A 52 7.59 2.02 0.76
C SER A 52 7.99 2.76 2.04
N ASP A 53 8.65 3.91 1.90
CA ASP A 53 8.83 4.92 2.97
C ASP A 53 7.49 5.59 3.37
N ALA A 54 6.36 4.95 3.06
CA ALA A 54 5.04 5.47 3.36
C ALA A 54 4.79 5.38 4.87
N VAL A 55 4.63 6.56 5.47
CA VAL A 55 4.08 6.69 6.81
C VAL A 55 2.59 6.36 6.74
N ILE A 56 2.15 5.37 7.53
CA ILE A 56 0.72 5.04 7.65
C ILE A 56 0.13 5.89 8.75
N THR A 57 -0.99 6.56 8.49
CA THR A 57 -1.67 7.39 9.48
C THR A 57 -2.94 6.72 9.99
N GLY A 58 -3.33 7.01 11.22
CA GLY A 58 -4.56 6.46 11.79
C GLY A 58 -4.97 7.16 13.08
N ASN A 59 -6.06 6.69 13.68
CA ASN A 59 -6.52 7.11 15.00
C ASN A 59 -6.60 5.90 15.91
N LEU A 60 -5.97 6.00 17.08
CA LEU A 60 -5.95 4.93 18.10
C LEU A 60 -6.23 5.52 19.47
N LEU A 61 -6.75 4.69 20.37
CA LEU A 61 -6.81 5.03 21.78
C LEU A 61 -5.44 4.77 22.40
N VAL A 62 -4.84 5.81 22.96
CA VAL A 62 -3.61 5.77 23.74
C VAL A 62 -3.97 6.17 25.16
N CYS A 63 -3.87 5.24 26.10
CA CYS A 63 -4.30 5.42 27.48
C CYS A 63 -5.70 6.05 27.57
N ASP A 64 -6.64 5.42 26.87
CA ASP A 64 -8.05 5.83 26.75
C ASP A 64 -8.30 7.19 26.09
N CYS A 65 -7.26 7.85 25.57
CA CYS A 65 -7.34 9.11 24.85
C CYS A 65 -7.21 8.89 23.34
N MET A 66 -8.15 9.39 22.55
CA MET A 66 -8.07 9.28 21.09
C MET A 66 -6.93 10.15 20.56
N ALA A 67 -5.94 9.52 19.92
CA ALA A 67 -4.77 10.16 19.34
C ALA A 67 -4.73 9.95 17.83
N SER A 68 -4.24 10.95 17.09
CA SER A 68 -3.77 10.75 15.72
C SER A 68 -2.37 10.17 15.77
N VAL A 69 -2.16 9.04 15.10
CA VAL A 69 -0.89 8.29 15.11
C VAL A 69 -0.29 8.20 13.72
N LEU A 70 1.04 8.18 13.68
CA LEU A 70 1.86 7.96 12.49
C LEU A 70 2.70 6.70 12.72
N PHE A 71 2.50 5.67 11.91
CA PHE A 71 3.38 4.51 11.84
C PHE A 71 4.47 4.81 10.82
N ASP A 72 5.65 5.15 11.33
CA ASP A 72 6.85 5.40 10.54
C ASP A 72 7.81 4.21 10.66
N PRO A 73 7.95 3.36 9.62
CA PRO A 73 8.91 2.25 9.62
C PRO A 73 10.36 2.68 9.80
N ARG A 74 10.69 3.95 9.54
CA ARG A 74 12.04 4.51 9.68
C ARG A 74 12.33 5.00 11.09
N SER A 75 11.32 5.07 11.95
CA SER A 75 11.50 5.47 13.34
C SER A 75 11.85 4.27 14.23
N THR A 76 12.90 4.41 15.04
CA THR A 76 13.26 3.42 16.07
C THR A 76 12.48 3.63 17.38
N PHE A 77 11.91 4.82 17.57
CA PHE A 77 11.18 5.19 18.78
C PHE A 77 9.75 5.59 18.43
N SER A 78 8.84 5.41 19.38
CA SER A 78 7.50 5.99 19.29
C SER A 78 7.54 7.35 19.96
N TYR A 79 7.06 8.38 19.28
CA TYR A 79 7.09 9.75 19.80
C TYR A 79 5.69 10.25 20.16
N ILE A 80 5.62 11.08 21.20
CA ILE A 80 4.40 11.79 21.58
C ILE A 80 4.56 13.29 21.33
N SER A 81 3.53 13.92 20.78
CA SER A 81 3.52 15.38 20.67
C SER A 81 3.42 16.00 22.06
N SER A 82 4.24 17.01 22.36
CA SER A 82 4.13 17.81 23.58
C SER A 82 2.75 18.46 23.77
N SER A 83 2.00 18.68 22.69
CA SER A 83 0.62 19.17 22.77
C SER A 83 -0.38 18.13 23.29
N PHE A 84 -0.06 16.85 23.13
CA PHE A 84 -0.89 15.71 23.57
C PHE A 84 -0.54 15.24 24.99
N ASP A 85 0.64 15.61 25.51
CA ASP A 85 1.13 15.31 26.86
C ASP A 85 0.09 15.68 27.95
N ASN A 86 -0.51 16.88 27.86
CA ASN A 86 -1.49 17.35 28.83
C ASN A 86 -2.77 16.47 28.96
N GLY A 87 -3.02 15.57 27.99
CA GLY A 87 -4.17 14.67 28.01
C GLY A 87 -3.90 13.32 28.69
N LEU A 88 -2.64 12.92 28.79
CA LEU A 88 -2.24 11.66 29.39
C LEU A 88 -1.94 11.92 30.86
N ASN A 89 -2.85 11.57 31.77
CA ASN A 89 -2.64 11.66 33.22
C ASN A 89 -1.62 10.58 33.70
N LEU A 90 -0.50 10.47 33.01
CA LEU A 90 0.55 9.47 33.16
C LEU A 90 1.80 10.12 33.70
N HIS A 91 2.48 9.42 34.61
CA HIS A 91 3.80 9.82 35.04
C HIS A 91 4.82 9.57 33.91
N CYS A 92 5.63 10.58 33.62
CA CYS A 92 6.81 10.43 32.77
C CYS A 92 8.10 10.37 33.61
N GLU A 93 9.09 9.71 33.02
CA GLU A 93 10.47 9.66 33.51
C GLU A 93 11.36 10.49 32.59
N PHE A 94 12.49 10.97 33.09
CA PHE A 94 13.51 11.56 32.23
C PHE A 94 14.39 10.47 31.63
N LEU A 95 14.74 10.62 30.36
CA LEU A 95 15.71 9.77 29.68
C LEU A 95 17.13 10.11 30.15
N ASP A 96 17.94 9.08 30.41
CA ASP A 96 19.36 9.26 30.72
C ASP A 96 20.12 9.89 29.54
N MET A 97 19.67 9.63 28.32
CA MET A 97 20.23 10.19 27.08
C MET A 97 19.10 10.78 26.22
N PRO A 98 19.00 12.12 26.12
CA PRO A 98 18.00 12.77 25.28
C PRO A 98 18.11 12.39 23.80
N ILE A 99 16.96 12.31 23.12
CA ILE A 99 16.88 11.95 21.72
C ILE A 99 16.64 13.20 20.88
N ARG A 100 17.51 13.46 19.90
CA ARG A 100 17.34 14.57 18.95
C ARG A 100 16.58 14.09 17.71
N VAL A 101 15.39 14.62 17.51
CA VAL A 101 14.48 14.28 16.40
C VAL A 101 14.54 15.39 15.36
N SER A 102 14.98 15.05 14.14
CA SER A 102 14.96 15.99 13.02
C SER A 102 13.54 16.12 12.46
N THR A 103 13.07 17.34 12.27
CA THR A 103 11.80 17.62 11.63
C THR A 103 12.01 17.88 10.13
N PRO A 104 11.00 17.62 9.27
CA PRO A 104 11.10 17.90 7.84
C PRO A 104 11.40 19.36 7.48
N VAL A 105 11.09 20.31 8.37
CA VAL A 105 11.38 21.74 8.19
C VAL A 105 12.83 22.13 8.57
N GLY A 106 13.68 21.15 8.88
CA GLY A 106 15.11 21.36 9.15
C GLY A 106 15.45 21.73 10.58
N GLU A 107 14.44 22.01 11.41
CA GLU A 107 14.61 22.16 12.86
C GLU A 107 14.66 20.80 13.55
N SER A 108 15.22 20.74 14.74
CA SER A 108 15.22 19.54 15.56
C SER A 108 14.52 19.79 16.88
N VAL A 109 13.81 18.78 17.37
CA VAL A 109 13.27 18.76 18.73
C VAL A 109 14.10 17.79 19.56
N VAL A 110 14.29 18.11 20.84
CA VAL A 110 14.93 17.21 21.80
C VAL A 110 13.83 16.60 22.65
N ALA A 111 13.74 15.28 22.65
CA ALA A 111 12.86 14.52 23.53
C ALA A 111 13.66 14.01 24.74
N GLU A 112 13.23 14.42 25.92
CA GLU A 112 13.93 14.18 27.19
C GLU A 112 13.13 13.31 28.15
N LYS A 113 11.87 13.03 27.82
CA LYS A 113 10.93 12.31 28.66
C LYS A 113 10.53 11.00 28.02
N VAL A 114 10.05 10.07 28.84
CA VAL A 114 9.43 8.84 28.37
C VAL A 114 8.24 8.49 29.25
N TYR A 115 7.14 8.11 28.62
CA TYR A 115 5.96 7.52 29.22
C TYR A 115 6.06 6.01 29.01
N ARG A 116 6.30 5.28 30.10
CA ARG A 116 6.52 3.83 30.05
C ARG A 116 5.20 3.08 29.98
N SER A 117 5.18 2.01 29.20
CA SER A 117 4.06 1.05 29.17
C SER A 117 2.69 1.69 28.90
N CYS A 118 2.63 2.66 28.00
CA CYS A 118 1.37 3.25 27.55
C CYS A 118 0.52 2.20 26.84
N VAL A 119 -0.75 2.09 27.25
CA VAL A 119 -1.70 1.17 26.61
C VAL A 119 -2.14 1.77 25.28
N VAL A 120 -1.94 1.05 24.19
CA VAL A 120 -2.48 1.40 22.87
C VAL A 120 -3.49 0.33 22.47
N ASN A 121 -4.73 0.75 22.17
CA ASN A 121 -5.75 -0.16 21.65
C ASN A 121 -5.70 -0.18 20.12
N PHE A 122 -5.45 -1.36 19.56
CA PHE A 122 -5.48 -1.62 18.13
C PHE A 122 -6.48 -2.74 17.84
N VAL A 123 -7.58 -2.40 17.16
CA VAL A 123 -8.62 -3.37 16.74
C VAL A 123 -9.13 -4.22 17.92
N GLY A 124 -9.37 -3.57 19.07
CA GLY A 124 -9.87 -4.24 20.27
C GLY A 124 -8.82 -5.03 21.06
N SER A 125 -7.57 -5.03 20.62
CA SER A 125 -6.43 -5.63 21.35
C SER A 125 -5.57 -4.54 21.99
N ASN A 126 -5.11 -4.78 23.21
CA ASN A 126 -4.20 -3.87 23.89
C ASN A 126 -2.75 -4.27 23.63
N THR A 127 -1.92 -3.29 23.28
CA THR A 127 -0.47 -3.39 23.28
C THR A 127 0.12 -2.34 24.21
N TYR A 128 1.36 -2.54 24.65
CA TYR A 128 2.07 -1.63 25.53
C TYR A 128 3.25 -1.03 24.78
N VAL A 129 3.36 0.29 24.80
CA VAL A 129 4.37 1.04 24.05
C VAL A 129 4.98 2.09 24.96
N ASP A 130 6.30 2.26 24.88
CA ASP A 130 6.98 3.39 25.49
C ASP A 130 6.92 4.58 24.53
N LEU A 131 6.39 5.72 24.99
CA LEU A 131 6.26 6.94 24.20
C LEU A 131 7.28 7.98 24.66
N VAL A 132 8.08 8.49 23.75
CA VAL A 132 9.16 9.47 23.99
C VAL A 132 8.74 10.88 23.58
#